data_AF-A0A661CPI1-F1
#
_entry.id   AF-A0A661CPI1-F1
#
_cell.length_a   1.000
_cell.length_b   1.000
_cell.length_c   1.000
_cell.angle_alpha   90.00
_cell.angle_beta   90.00
_cell.angle_gamma   90.00
#
_symmetry.space_group_name_H-M   'P 1'
#
loop_
_entity.id
_entity.type
_entity.pdbx_description
1 polymer ?
#
loop_
_entity_poly.entity_id
_entity_poly.type
_entity_poly.pdbx_seq_one_letter_code
_entity_poly.pdbx_strand_id
1 'polypeptide(L)' 'MRKLSFEGPYSGTRHQFMVYGHHRLSIPLNSEYSVPQLKMMLKEVESIIGKIITPDWWNRL' A
#
# COMPACT_ATOMS: atom_id res chain seq x y z
N MET A 1 5.03 2.76 -4.90
CA MET A 1 3.88 3.49 -4.33
C MET A 1 3.71 4.92 -4.85
N ARG A 2 4.76 5.77 -4.95
CA ARG A 2 4.60 7.11 -5.56
C ARG A 2 4.03 7.10 -6.98
N LYS A 3 4.40 6.11 -7.80
CA LYS A 3 3.82 5.89 -9.14
C LYS A 3 2.31 5.57 -9.12
N LEU A 4 1.79 5.13 -7.97
CA LEU A 4 0.37 4.88 -7.71
C LEU A 4 -0.33 6.10 -7.11
N SER A 5 0.33 7.27 -7.10
CA SER A 5 -0.16 8.50 -6.48
C SER A 5 -0.36 8.41 -4.96
N PHE A 6 0.35 7.50 -4.28
CA PHE A 6 0.43 7.49 -2.83
C PHE A 6 1.49 8.49 -2.36
N GLU A 7 1.10 9.35 -1.43
CA GLU A 7 1.94 10.32 -0.73
C GLU A 7 2.49 9.74 0.58
N GLY A 8 3.69 10.18 0.97
CA GLY A 8 4.44 9.62 2.10
C GLY A 8 5.69 8.81 1.68
N PRO A 9 6.17 7.86 2.52
CA PRO A 9 5.59 7.44 3.79
C PRO A 9 5.76 8.50 4.88
N TYR A 10 4.67 8.78 5.61
CA TYR A 10 4.70 9.57 6.83
C TYR A 10 5.00 8.65 8.01
N SER A 11 5.93 9.08 8.88
CA SER A 11 6.29 8.31 10.07
C SER A 11 5.43 8.77 11.24
N GLY A 12 4.56 7.88 11.73
CA GLY A 12 3.91 8.02 13.02
C GLY A 12 4.77 7.47 14.15
N THR A 13 4.25 7.48 15.38
CA THR A 13 5.00 7.06 16.58
C THR A 13 5.31 5.55 16.64
N ARG A 14 4.53 4.71 15.94
CA ARG A 14 4.64 3.23 15.98
C ARG A 14 4.43 2.53 14.64
N HIS A 15 4.03 3.26 13.60
CA HIS A 15 3.84 2.71 12.25
C HIS A 15 4.05 3.83 11.24
N GLN A 16 4.43 3.45 10.02
CA GLN A 16 4.40 4.36 8.89
C GLN A 16 3.02 4.32 8.24
N PHE A 17 2.64 5.38 7.54
CA PHE A 17 1.43 5.37 6.72
C PHE A 17 1.66 6.13 5.42
N MET A 18 0.95 5.72 4.38
CA MET A 18 0.86 6.44 3.11
C MET A 18 -0.56 7.00 2.94
N VAL A 19 -0.69 8.10 2.21
CA VAL A 19 -1.97 8.78 1.96
C VAL A 19 -2.30 8.69 0.47
N TYR A 20 -3.54 8.39 0.14
CA TYR A 20 -4.07 8.44 -1.22
C TYR A 20 -5.38 9.23 -1.20
N GLY A 21 -5.33 10.51 -1.60
CA GLY A 21 -6.48 11.41 -1.45
C GLY A 21 -6.93 11.53 0.01
N HIS A 22 -8.13 11.01 0.31
CA HIS A 22 -8.68 10.97 1.68
C HIS A 22 -8.44 9.62 2.41
N HIS A 23 -7.81 8.65 1.75
CA HIS A 23 -7.53 7.34 2.34
C HIS A 23 -6.14 7.27 2.95
N ARG A 24 -6.01 6.53 4.06
CA ARG A 24 -4.73 6.25 4.73
C ARG A 24 -4.46 4.76 4.72
N LEU A 25 -3.33 4.37 4.17
CA LEU A 25 -2.81 3.00 4.18
C LEU A 25 -1.75 2.89 5.27
N SER A 26 -1.98 2.04 6.27
CA SER A 26 -0.98 1.79 7.30
C SER A 26 0.09 0.82 6.78
N ILE A 27 1.35 1.18 6.97
CA ILE A 27 2.51 0.36 6.60
C ILE A 27 3.13 -0.19 7.89
N PRO A 28 3.10 -1.52 8.08
CA PRO A 28 3.79 -2.14 9.21
C PRO A 28 5.30 -1.87 9.10
N LEU A 29 5.98 -1.71 10.24
CA LEU A 29 7.42 -1.45 10.28
C LEU A 29 8.28 -2.72 10.20
N ASN A 30 7.67 -3.86 9.90
CA ASN A 30 8.37 -5.14 9.89
C ASN A 30 9.21 -5.26 8.61
N SER A 31 10.44 -5.75 8.74
CA SER A 31 11.34 -6.01 7.60
C SER A 31 10.83 -7.13 6.70
N GLU A 32 10.02 -8.05 7.26
CA GLU A 32 9.45 -9.19 6.56
C GLU A 32 7.94 -9.25 6.76
N TYR A 33 7.22 -9.55 5.67
CA TYR A 33 5.78 -9.71 5.67
C TYR A 33 5.42 -11.15 5.41
N SER A 34 4.45 -11.66 6.18
CA SER A 34 3.84 -12.94 5.83
C SER A 34 3.04 -12.80 4.52
N VAL A 35 3.01 -13.85 3.70
CA VAL A 35 2.18 -13.92 2.48
C VAL A 35 0.71 -13.50 2.73
N PRO A 36 0.01 -13.95 3.79
CA PRO A 36 -1.36 -13.51 4.04
C PRO A 36 -1.45 -12.01 4.35
N GLN A 37 -0.49 -11.45 5.09
CA GLN A 37 -0.45 -10.01 5.37
C GLN A 37 -0.24 -9.19 4.10
N LEU A 38 0.68 -9.62 3.23
CA LEU A 38 0.91 -8.95 1.94
C LEU A 38 -0.35 -8.97 1.07
N LYS A 39 -1.05 -10.11 0.99
CA LYS A 39 -2.32 -10.22 0.26
C LYS A 39 -3.39 -9.29 0.81
N MET A 40 -3.48 -9.15 2.14
CA MET A 40 -4.43 -8.24 2.77
C MET A 40 -4.12 -6.78 2.42
N MET A 41 -2.85 -6.38 2.50
CA MET A 41 -2.42 -5.02 2.13
C MET A 41 -2.71 -4.73 0.65
N LEU A 42 -2.42 -5.67 -0.25
CA LEU A 42 -2.72 -5.50 -1.68
C LEU A 42 -4.21 -5.31 -1.92
N LYS A 43 -5.08 -6.10 -1.29
CA LYS A 43 -6.54 -5.93 -1.39
C LYS A 43 -7.01 -4.57 -0.88
N GLU A 44 -6.43 -4.08 0.21
CA GLU A 44 -6.75 -2.75 0.73
C GLU A 44 -6.35 -1.66 -0.26
N VAL A 45 -5.16 -1.78 -0.87
CA VAL A 45 -4.71 -0.88 -1.94
C VAL A 45 -5.63 -0.94 -3.17
N GLU A 46 -6.03 -2.14 -3.61
CA GLU A 46 -6.99 -2.32 -4.71
C GLU A 46 -8.32 -1.63 -4.42
N SER A 47 -8.81 -1.74 -3.18
CA SER A 47 -10.03 -1.07 -2.72
C SER A 47 -9.87 0.44 -2.67
N ILE A 48 -8.70 0.96 -2.28
CA ILE A 48 -8.42 2.41 -2.18
C ILE A 48 -8.31 3.03 -3.58
N ILE A 49 -7.62 2.37 -4.52
CA ILE A 49 -7.46 2.87 -5.90
C ILE A 49 -8.74 2.60 -6.72
N GLY A 50 -9.59 1.68 -6.28
CA GLY A 50 -10.77 1.23 -7.01
C GLY A 50 -10.42 0.43 -8.27
N LYS A 51 -9.24 -0.22 -8.30
CA LYS A 51 -8.74 -1.00 -9.44
C LYS A 51 -8.04 -2.26 -8.96
N ILE A 52 -8.19 -3.33 -9.73
CA ILE A 52 -7.49 -4.60 -9.50
C ILE A 52 -6.03 -4.44 -9.92
N ILE A 53 -5.11 -4.84 -9.05
CA ILE A 53 -3.68 -4.84 -9.29
C ILE A 53 -3.31 -6.20 -9.84
N THR A 54 -3.20 -6.31 -11.16
CA THR A 54 -2.69 -7.52 -11.79
C THR A 54 -1.15 -7.55 -11.74
N PRO A 55 -0.53 -8.75 -11.73
CA PRO A 55 0.93 -8.87 -11.78
C PRO A 55 1.55 -8.19 -13.01
N ASP A 56 0.91 -8.29 -14.18
CA ASP A 56 1.39 -7.64 -15.41
C ASP A 56 1.37 -6.11 -15.28
N TRP A 57 0.27 -5.55 -14.77
CA TRP A 57 0.17 -4.11 -14.55
C TRP A 57 1.19 -3.61 -13.53
N TRP A 58 1.39 -4.36 -12.43
CA TRP A 58 2.41 -4.04 -11.43
C TRP A 58 3.82 -4.08 -12.02
N ASN A 59 4.14 -5.05 -12.87
CA ASN A 59 5.44 -5.15 -13.52
C ASN A 59 5.70 -4.03 -14.54
N ARG A 60 4.65 -3.44 -15.11
CA ARG A 60 4.73 -2.29 -16.03
C ARG A 60 4.83 -0.94 -15.32
N LEU A 61 4.74 -0.92 -13.98
CA LEU A 61 4.59 0.28 -13.18
C LEU A 61 5.90 1.00 -12.94
#